data_AF-A0A377LXQ5-F1
#
_entry.id   AF-A0A377LXQ5-F1
#
_cell.length_a   1.000
_cell.length_b   1.000
_cell.length_c   1.000
_cell.angle_alpha   90.00
_cell.angle_beta   90.00
_cell.angle_gamma   90.00
#
_symmetry.space_group_name_H-M   'P 1'
#
loop_
_entity.id
_entity.type
_entity.pdbx_description
1 polymer ?
#
loop_
_entity_poly.entity_id
_entity_poly.type
_entity_poly.pdbx_seq_one_letter_code
_entity_poly.pdbx_strand_id
1 'polypeptide(L)'
;MKKILIIVPDGGMLFEAAGIADILMQANRLHPGGLAQPCYRIIIATTQPHQVIHGQSGLNLLADYRLPELIPVSRLIPSSLPGAA
;
A
#
# COMPACT_ATOMS: atom_id res chain seq x y z
N MET A 1 6.33 -14.02 -7.52
CA MET A 1 5.55 -12.77 -7.41
C MET A 1 5.66 -12.21 -6.00
N LYS A 2 6.41 -11.12 -5.82
CA LYS A 2 6.59 -10.42 -4.55
C LYS A 2 5.53 -9.32 -4.43
N LYS A 3 4.87 -9.21 -3.29
CA LYS A 3 3.91 -8.14 -3.00
C LYS A 3 4.62 -7.03 -2.21
N ILE A 4 4.55 -5.81 -2.70
CA ILE A 4 5.14 -4.62 -2.07
C ILE A 4 4.01 -3.69 -1.68
N LEU A 5 3.96 -3.31 -0.41
CA LEU A 5 3.02 -2.33 0.12
C LEU A 5 3.75 -1.00 0.28
N ILE A 6 3.26 0.04 -0.38
CA ILE A 6 3.72 1.42 -0.21
C ILE A 6 2.63 2.15 0.57
N ILE A 7 2.95 2.62 1.78
CA ILE A 7 2.04 3.41 2.60
C ILE A 7 2.38 4.88 2.41
N VAL A 8 1.40 5.66 1.98
CA VAL A 8 1.54 7.10 1.75
C VAL A 8 0.64 7.84 2.74
N PRO A 9 1.20 8.60 3.68
CA PRO A 9 0.43 9.36 4.66
C PRO A 9 -0.14 10.65 4.06
N ASP A 10 -1.02 11.33 4.82
CA ASP A 10 -1.50 12.67 4.48
C ASP A 10 -0.35 13.67 4.35
N GLY A 11 -0.45 14.58 3.39
CA GLY A 11 0.64 15.51 3.04
C GLY A 11 1.94 14.79 2.66
N GLY A 12 1.86 13.50 2.34
CA GLY A 12 3.00 12.66 2.00
C GLY A 12 3.66 13.07 0.68
N MET A 13 4.90 12.66 0.53
CA MET A 13 5.67 12.97 -0.67
C MET A 13 5.31 11.98 -1.80
N LEU A 14 4.37 12.39 -2.66
CA LEU A 14 3.79 11.53 -3.70
C LEU A 14 4.81 11.10 -4.75
N PHE A 15 5.81 11.94 -5.03
CA PHE A 15 6.80 11.65 -6.07
C PHE A 15 7.73 10.51 -5.69
N GLU A 16 7.98 10.31 -4.40
CA GLU A 16 8.80 9.25 -3.84
C GLU A 16 8.05 7.93 -3.93
N ALA A 17 6.77 7.93 -3.54
CA ALA A 17 5.90 6.77 -3.68
C ALA A 17 5.73 6.37 -5.15
N ALA A 18 5.46 7.35 -6.03
CA ALA A 18 5.33 7.14 -7.46
C ALA A 18 6.66 6.67 -8.09
N GLY A 19 7.79 7.24 -7.68
CA GLY A 19 9.11 6.87 -8.16
C GLY A 19 9.49 5.44 -7.79
N ILE A 20 9.24 5.01 -6.55
CA ILE A 20 9.46 3.62 -6.14
C ILE A 20 8.56 2.67 -6.93
N ALA A 21 7.27 3.01 -7.08
CA ALA A 21 6.34 2.21 -7.86
C ALA A 21 6.79 2.09 -9.32
N ASP A 22 7.23 3.18 -9.94
CA ASP A 22 7.71 3.21 -11.32
C ASP A 22 8.96 2.36 -11.50
N ILE A 23 9.96 2.44 -10.61
CA ILE A 23 11.16 1.58 -10.64
C ILE A 23 10.77 0.10 -10.62
N LEU A 24 9.85 -0.30 -9.74
CA LEU A 24 9.40 -1.70 -9.63
C LEU A 24 8.60 -2.14 -10.87
N MET A 25 7.80 -1.24 -11.45
CA MET A 25 7.10 -1.48 -12.71
C MET A 25 8.07 -1.61 -13.89
N GLN A 26 9.10 -0.78 -13.97
CA GLN A 26 10.16 -0.88 -14.97
C GLN A 26 10.94 -2.19 -14.80
N ALA A 27 11.25 -2.60 -13.57
CA ALA A 27 11.89 -3.89 -13.30
C ALA A 27 11.04 -5.08 -13.78
N ASN A 28 9.71 -5.02 -13.66
CA ASN A 28 8.83 -6.02 -14.27
C ASN A 28 8.95 -6.05 -15.80
N ARG A 29 9.08 -4.89 -16.45
CA ARG A 29 9.17 -4.76 -17.92
C ARG A 29 10.51 -5.23 -18.48
N LEU A 30 11.60 -4.90 -17.78
CA LEU A 30 12.97 -5.18 -18.22
C LEU A 30 13.44 -6.59 -17.88
N HIS A 31 12.62 -7.39 -17.21
CA HIS A 31 13.01 -8.73 -16.79
C HIS A 31 13.30 -9.63 -17.99
N PRO A 32 14.55 -10.10 -18.18
CA PRO A 32 14.90 -10.98 -19.28
C PRO A 32 14.21 -12.34 -19.09
N GLY A 33 13.58 -12.86 -20.14
CA GLY A 33 12.92 -14.17 -20.12
C GLY A 33 11.39 -14.15 -20.10
N GLY A 34 10.75 -12.98 -20.23
CA GLY A 34 9.31 -12.89 -20.52
C GLY A 34 8.46 -13.72 -19.57
N LEU A 35 8.66 -13.56 -18.25
CA LEU A 35 7.82 -14.24 -17.28
C LEU A 35 6.36 -13.92 -17.60
N ALA A 36 5.53 -14.96 -17.69
CA ALA A 36 4.10 -14.82 -17.94
C ALA A 36 3.37 -14.00 -16.86
N GLN A 37 4.05 -13.69 -15.75
CA GLN A 37 3.51 -12.93 -14.62
C GLN A 37 4.54 -11.93 -14.09
N PRO A 38 4.09 -10.76 -13.60
CA PRO A 38 4.96 -9.74 -13.03
C PRO A 38 5.69 -10.24 -11.78
N CYS A 39 6.98 -9.90 -11.68
CA CYS A 39 7.82 -10.20 -10.50
C CYS A 39 7.35 -9.46 -9.26
N TYR A 40 6.92 -8.21 -9.42
CA TYR A 40 6.47 -7.31 -8.37
C TYR A 40 5.01 -6.92 -8.58
N ARG A 41 4.20 -7.07 -7.52
CA ARG A 41 2.88 -6.46 -7.42
C ARG A 41 2.96 -5.36 -6.37
N ILE A 42 2.78 -4.13 -6.81
CA ILE A 42 2.74 -2.96 -5.94
C ILE A 42 1.29 -2.75 -5.49
N ILE A 43 1.12 -2.39 -4.22
CA ILE A 43 -0.13 -1.97 -3.60
C ILE A 43 0.16 -0.64 -2.91
N ILE A 44 -0.61 0.39 -3.22
CA ILE A 44 -0.54 1.69 -2.56
C ILE A 44 -1.65 1.77 -1.54
N ALA A 45 -1.29 2.09 -0.30
CA ALA A 45 -2.24 2.32 0.76
C ALA A 45 -2.09 3.70 1.37
N THR A 46 -3.21 4.28 1.78
CA THR A 46 -3.23 5.57 2.48
C THR A 46 -3.60 5.42 3.95
N THR A 47 -2.99 6.23 4.83
CA THR A 47 -3.45 6.34 6.23
C THR A 47 -4.69 7.24 6.37
N GLN A 48 -5.11 7.91 5.29
CA GLN A 48 -6.25 8.81 5.31
C GLN A 48 -7.60 8.06 5.35
N PRO A 49 -8.66 8.72 5.86
CA PRO A 49 -10.00 8.15 5.87
C PRO A 49 -10.60 7.95 4.47
N HIS A 50 -10.06 8.63 3.47
CA HIS A 50 -10.42 8.53 2.05
C HIS A 50 -9.25 7.96 1.24
N GLN A 51 -9.51 7.34 0.10
CA GLN A 51 -8.47 6.77 -0.76
C GLN A 51 -7.64 7.82 -1.52
N VAL A 52 -8.13 9.06 -1.60
CA VAL A 52 -7.43 10.16 -2.27
C VAL A 52 -6.39 10.75 -1.31
N ILE A 53 -5.13 10.79 -1.76
CA ILE A 53 -4.02 11.43 -1.08
C ILE A 53 -3.73 12.77 -1.73
N HIS A 54 -3.75 13.83 -0.93
CA HIS A 54 -3.39 15.17 -1.36
C HIS A 54 -1.90 15.41 -1.13
N GLY A 55 -1.12 15.47 -2.21
CA GLY A 55 0.31 15.72 -2.14
C GLY A 55 0.64 17.20 -1.95
N GLN A 56 1.77 17.46 -1.32
CA GLN A 56 2.29 18.85 -1.17
C GLN A 56 2.64 19.49 -2.52
N SER A 57 2.82 18.69 -3.57
CA SER A 57 3.05 19.16 -4.94
C SER A 57 1.79 19.67 -5.66
N GLY A 58 0.61 19.61 -5.03
CA GLY A 58 -0.67 19.93 -5.65
C GLY A 58 -1.24 18.82 -6.54
N LEU A 59 -0.57 17.66 -6.59
CA LEU A 59 -1.08 16.46 -7.23
C LEU A 59 -1.89 15.62 -6.25
N ASN A 60 -2.84 14.85 -6.78
CA ASN A 60 -3.63 13.89 -6.03
C ASN A 60 -3.30 12.48 -6.50
N LEU A 61 -3.17 11.55 -5.56
CA LEU A 61 -2.97 10.13 -5.84
C LEU A 61 -4.15 9.33 -5.29
N LEU A 62 -4.70 8.41 -6.09
CA LEU A 62 -5.69 7.47 -5.62
C LEU A 62 -4.98 6.20 -5.12
N ALA A 63 -5.06 5.92 -3.84
CA ALA A 63 -4.56 4.68 -3.25
C ALA A 63 -5.49 3.50 -3.58
N ASP A 64 -4.90 2.30 -3.72
CA ASP A 64 -5.66 1.05 -3.91
C ASP A 64 -6.52 0.74 -2.67
N TYR A 65 -5.99 1.02 -1.49
CA TYR A 65 -6.65 0.75 -0.22
C TYR A 65 -6.41 1.86 0.81
N ARG A 66 -7.31 1.96 1.78
CA ARG A 66 -7.02 2.60 3.05
C ARG A 66 -6.32 1.60 3.95
N LEU A 67 -5.37 2.05 4.77
CA LEU A 67 -4.61 1.18 5.65
C LEU A 67 -5.51 0.30 6.55
N PRO A 68 -6.63 0.79 7.12
CA PRO A 68 -7.54 -0.06 7.90
C PRO A 68 -8.16 -1.22 7.12
N GLU A 69 -8.27 -1.12 5.80
CA GLU A 69 -8.81 -2.18 4.93
C GLU A 69 -7.80 -3.32 4.74
N LEU A 70 -6.51 -3.06 4.98
CA LEU A 70 -5.42 -4.02 4.87
C LEU A 70 -5.08 -4.70 6.20
N ILE A 71 -5.58 -4.19 7.33
CA ILE A 71 -5.34 -4.79 8.65
C ILE A 71 -6.18 -6.06 8.75
N PRO A 72 -5.58 -7.25 8.95
CA PRO A 72 -6.33 -8.47 9.19
C PRO A 72 -7.13 -8.30 10.48
N VAL A 73 -8.44 -8.60 10.44
CA VAL A 73 -9.34 -8.57 11.62
C VAL A 73 -8.86 -9.54 12.73
N SER A 74 -7.92 -10.43 12.41
CA SER A 74 -7.26 -11.38 13.32
C SER A 74 -6.20 -10.74 14.24
N ARG A 75 -6.57 -9.70 14.99
CA ARG A 75 -6.02 -9.46 16.35
C ARG A 75 -6.90 -8.54 17.19
N LEU A 76 -8.21 -8.54 16.96
CA LEU A 76 -9.13 -8.23 18.05
C LEU A 76 -9.19 -9.48 18.92
N ILE A 77 -8.26 -9.62 19.86
CA ILE A 77 -8.49 -10.50 21.01
C ILE A 77 -9.81 -9.99 21.60
N PRO A 78 -10.89 -10.77 21.62
CA PRO A 78 -12.11 -10.29 22.23
C PRO A 78 -11.79 -10.00 23.70
N SER A 79 -12.09 -8.78 24.14
CA SER A 79 -11.91 -8.29 25.51
C SER A 79 -12.92 -8.94 26.48
N SER A 80 -13.11 -10.25 26.37
CA SER A 80 -14.00 -11.05 27.20
C SER A 80 -13.25 -12.25 27.78
N LEU A 81 -12.37 -11.95 28.73
CA LEU A 81 -12.17 -12.84 29.88
C LEU A 81 -13.16 -12.38 30.95
N PRO A 82 -14.30 -13.09 31.16
CA PRO A 82 -15.14 -12.83 32.31
C PRO A 82 -14.49 -13.49 33.54
N GLY A 83 -14.34 -12.71 34.62
CA GLY A 83 -14.24 -13.17 36.01
C GLY A 83 -13.46 -14.45 36.27
N ALA A 84 -12.13 -14.33 36.42
CA ALA A 84 -11.41 -15.19 37.35
C ALA A 84 -11.61 -14.61 38.76
N ALA A 85 -12.74 -14.95 39.37
CA ALA A 85 -12.98 -14.87 40.81
C ALA A 85 -13.17 -16.29 41.32
#